data_AF-A0A7C8AMQ7-F1
#
_entry.id   AF-A0A7C8AMQ7-F1
#
_cell.length_a   1.000
_cell.length_b   1.000
_cell.length_c   1.000
_cell.angle_alpha   90.00
_cell.angle_beta   90.00
_cell.angle_gamma   90.00
#
_symmetry.space_group_name_H-M   'P 1'
#
loop_
_entity.id
_entity.type
_entity.pdbx_description
1 polymer ?
#
loop_
_entity_poly.entity_id
_entity_poly.type
_entity_poly.pdbx_seq_one_letter_code
_entity_poly.pdbx_strand_id
1 'polypeptide(L)'
;MIPFASMRKTLTAAFLATLLVTSAIPLKSWADSGDEEDSSQATTNGCPYSEIELRQIARRYAPVVFQEIDCGTLTDAPRGREDFIAAVDFDGDLRANNNWENQPRFPLLPVLYFSVIETDTHFIISYSIYHPRDWSRAAASYTEHENDMENVQLVAEKSGADGAVCLLLTQSHIESAFTTTPAGRVRGREGIQVAPDLEFFDDTGRRVQAGTHVGIFIERKGHGIFSIGDERKLACSYQDGRLVELSKRRLASPVWEKFPIIQYVPSADGLDKREPRLCPSREEGQTIEPGVPYALESIYHRFWIGICAGELCGNGKLFDGSFAYRDELFDLKNIPRHFDGDNHSGPFKKDAGISPFAIGLSLADAQLGNFFFNPAWTYPRYFDFPGPWSTRYTYNPYLYGNERTTPPHQSSLGARVFKRLAILAALVLVLVCLSVTFRLKKGKHAHTRHP
;
A
#
# COMPACT_ATOMS: atom_id res chain seq x y z
N MET A 1 -46.76 34.90 13.83
CA MET A 1 -48.00 34.69 14.62
C MET A 1 -48.25 33.20 14.70
N ILE A 2 -48.31 32.66 15.92
CA ILE A 2 -48.72 31.28 16.25
C ILE A 2 -50.25 31.30 16.46
N PRO A 3 -50.95 30.16 16.30
CA PRO A 3 -51.64 29.67 17.51
C PRO A 3 -51.50 28.16 17.75
N PHE A 4 -51.34 27.88 19.04
CA PHE A 4 -51.41 26.60 19.74
C PHE A 4 -52.88 26.19 20.00
N ALA A 5 -53.20 24.89 19.92
CA ALA A 5 -54.19 24.18 20.75
C ALA A 5 -54.03 22.66 20.51
N SER A 6 -53.43 21.89 21.41
CA SER A 6 -54.01 21.26 22.62
C SER A 6 -55.02 20.15 22.33
N MET A 7 -54.59 18.90 22.50
CA MET A 7 -55.45 17.84 23.05
C MET A 7 -54.63 16.89 23.93
N ARG A 8 -54.93 16.87 25.22
CA ARG A 8 -54.50 15.86 26.19
C ARG A 8 -55.75 15.21 26.81
N LYS A 9 -55.54 13.99 27.31
CA LYS A 9 -56.21 13.27 28.41
C LYS A 9 -57.23 12.21 27.95
N THR A 10 -57.36 11.00 28.53
CA THR A 10 -56.68 10.14 29.53
C THR A 10 -57.56 8.88 29.64
N LEU A 11 -57.03 7.68 29.96
CA LEU A 11 -57.61 6.66 30.89
C LEU A 11 -56.65 5.44 30.97
N THR A 12 -55.82 5.35 32.03
CA THR A 12 -55.84 4.36 33.16
C THR A 12 -55.62 2.89 32.74
N ALA A 13 -54.46 2.26 32.96
CA ALA A 13 -53.77 1.86 34.20
C ALA A 13 -54.46 0.73 35.00
N ALA A 14 -53.85 -0.47 35.03
CA ALA A 14 -53.84 -1.39 36.17
C ALA A 14 -52.74 -2.49 36.06
N PHE A 15 -51.87 -2.52 37.10
CA PHE A 15 -51.10 -3.62 37.74
C PHE A 15 -50.18 -4.55 36.92
N LEU A 16 -48.83 -4.55 37.04
CA LEU A 16 -47.83 -4.74 38.13
C LEU A 16 -47.59 -6.21 38.58
N ALA A 17 -46.43 -6.78 38.20
CA ALA A 17 -45.56 -7.66 39.02
C ALA A 17 -44.35 -8.17 38.17
N THR A 18 -43.15 -7.59 38.31
CA THR A 18 -41.98 -8.10 39.08
C THR A 18 -41.03 -9.03 38.30
N LEU A 19 -39.90 -8.49 37.79
CA LEU A 19 -38.53 -8.95 38.13
C LEU A 19 -37.50 -7.96 37.54
N LEU A 20 -36.87 -7.18 38.43
CA LEU A 20 -35.68 -6.37 38.14
C LEU A 20 -34.46 -7.16 38.59
N VAL A 21 -33.62 -7.59 37.64
CA VAL A 21 -32.22 -7.94 37.92
C VAL A 21 -31.40 -6.76 37.43
N THR A 22 -31.03 -5.89 38.36
CA THR A 22 -30.03 -4.85 38.16
C THR A 22 -28.66 -5.43 38.52
N SER A 23 -27.86 -5.82 37.54
CA SER A 23 -26.41 -5.93 37.72
C SER A 23 -25.80 -4.57 37.36
N ALA A 24 -25.32 -3.87 38.39
CA ALA A 24 -24.53 -2.66 38.27
C ALA A 24 -23.26 -2.95 37.44
N ILE A 25 -23.11 -2.25 36.32
CA ILE A 25 -21.83 -2.15 35.61
C ILE A 25 -21.19 -0.84 36.08
N PRO A 26 -20.03 -0.86 36.76
CA PRO A 26 -19.37 0.36 37.17
C PRO A 26 -18.78 1.07 35.95
N LEU A 27 -19.17 2.34 35.77
CA LEU A 27 -18.44 3.33 34.97
C LEU A 27 -17.06 3.53 35.61
N LYS A 28 -16.03 2.89 35.04
CA LYS A 28 -14.64 3.16 35.39
C LYS A 28 -14.12 4.20 34.39
N SER A 29 -13.85 5.39 34.92
CA SER A 29 -13.07 6.44 34.27
C SER A 29 -11.69 5.90 33.92
N TRP A 30 -11.34 5.86 32.63
CA TRP A 30 -9.98 5.55 32.20
C TRP A 30 -9.24 6.87 31.93
N ALA A 31 -8.83 7.50 33.02
CA ALA A 31 -7.73 8.43 33.03
C ALA A 31 -6.61 7.73 33.80
N ASP A 32 -5.43 7.69 33.17
CA ASP A 32 -4.13 7.35 33.75
C ASP A 32 -3.92 5.89 34.20
N SER A 33 -3.49 5.06 33.27
CA SER A 33 -2.54 3.97 33.56
C SER A 33 -1.57 3.87 32.39
N GLY A 34 -0.35 4.38 32.60
CA GLY A 34 0.78 4.08 31.74
C GLY A 34 1.06 2.59 31.81
N ASP A 35 0.66 1.88 30.77
CA ASP A 35 1.08 0.52 30.51
C ASP A 35 2.06 0.58 29.34
N GLU A 36 3.32 0.25 29.62
CA GLU A 36 4.35 -0.03 28.63
C GLU A 36 3.80 -1.09 27.66
N GLU A 37 3.53 -0.70 26.42
CA GLU A 37 3.22 -1.64 25.34
C GLU A 37 4.45 -2.51 25.08
N ASP A 38 4.40 -3.74 25.62
CA ASP A 38 5.26 -4.85 25.27
C ASP A 38 5.05 -5.19 23.78
N SER A 39 5.82 -4.52 22.94
CA SER A 39 6.02 -4.77 21.52
C SER A 39 6.71 -6.12 21.27
N SER A 40 6.08 -7.20 21.71
CA SER A 40 6.55 -8.56 21.44
C SER A 40 6.35 -8.89 19.97
N GLN A 41 7.49 -8.97 19.29
CA GLN A 41 7.71 -9.34 17.90
C GLN A 41 6.93 -10.60 17.49
N ALA A 42 5.84 -10.43 16.74
CA ALA A 42 5.29 -11.51 15.92
C ALA A 42 6.08 -11.59 14.61
N THR A 43 7.21 -12.30 14.61
CA THR A 43 7.90 -12.67 13.37
C THR A 43 7.00 -13.65 12.60
N THR A 44 6.30 -13.16 11.59
CA THR A 44 5.59 -14.02 10.63
C THR A 44 6.61 -14.83 9.84
N ASN A 45 6.34 -16.12 9.67
CA ASN A 45 7.15 -17.16 9.01
C ASN A 45 8.19 -16.63 7.99
N GLY A 46 9.44 -16.44 8.40
CA GLY A 46 10.56 -16.14 7.50
C GLY A 46 10.72 -14.67 7.09
N CYS A 47 9.93 -13.74 7.63
CA CYS A 47 10.23 -12.30 7.51
C CYS A 47 11.42 -11.94 8.43
N PRO A 48 12.53 -11.41 7.90
CA PRO A 48 13.68 -10.99 8.73
C PRO A 48 13.43 -9.67 9.47
N TYR A 49 12.27 -9.03 9.23
CA TYR A 49 11.93 -7.72 9.77
C TYR A 49 10.64 -7.78 10.59
N SER A 50 10.60 -7.02 11.68
CA SER A 50 9.38 -6.58 12.32
C SER A 50 8.66 -5.52 11.47
N GLU A 51 7.38 -5.27 11.76
CA GLU A 51 6.63 -4.19 11.10
C GLU A 51 7.27 -2.82 11.34
N ILE A 52 7.82 -2.59 12.55
CA ILE A 52 8.51 -1.35 12.90
C ILE A 52 9.74 -1.15 12.01
N GLU A 53 10.55 -2.18 11.82
CA GLU A 53 11.73 -2.11 10.95
C GLU A 53 11.35 -1.86 9.49
N LEU A 54 10.30 -2.52 8.98
CA LEU A 54 9.79 -2.27 7.63
C LEU A 54 9.31 -0.82 7.46
N ARG A 55 8.60 -0.28 8.45
CA ARG A 55 8.14 1.11 8.45
C ARG A 55 9.32 2.09 8.53
N GLN A 56 10.38 1.77 9.28
CA GLN A 56 11.59 2.59 9.33
C GLN A 56 12.34 2.60 7.99
N ILE A 57 12.45 1.45 7.31
CA ILE A 57 13.02 1.37 5.97
C ILE A 57 12.18 2.21 5.00
N ALA A 58 10.87 2.03 4.98
CA ALA A 58 9.97 2.83 4.14
C ALA A 58 10.11 4.32 4.46
N ARG A 59 10.04 4.72 5.73
CA ARG A 59 10.18 6.12 6.13
C ARG A 59 11.48 6.76 5.62
N ARG A 60 12.62 6.05 5.72
CA ARG A 60 13.90 6.56 5.23
C ARG A 60 13.86 7.00 3.77
N TYR A 61 13.10 6.32 2.93
CA TYR A 61 13.02 6.60 1.48
C TYR A 61 11.67 7.21 1.07
N ALA A 62 10.84 7.60 2.03
CA ALA A 62 9.49 8.07 1.73
C ALA A 62 9.55 9.43 1.02
N PRO A 63 8.71 9.67 -0.01
CA PRO A 63 8.82 10.87 -0.82
C PRO A 63 8.38 12.13 -0.06
N VAL A 64 8.94 13.29 -0.41
CA VAL A 64 8.28 14.56 -0.13
C VAL A 64 7.31 14.83 -1.27
N VAL A 65 6.02 14.97 -0.93
CA VAL A 65 4.94 15.08 -1.91
C VAL A 65 4.54 16.53 -2.05
N PHE A 66 4.48 17.04 -3.27
CA PHE A 66 3.96 18.37 -3.56
C PHE A 66 2.71 18.22 -4.39
N GLN A 67 1.56 18.41 -3.77
CA GLN A 67 0.29 18.18 -4.43
C GLN A 67 -0.38 19.49 -4.78
N GLU A 68 -0.75 19.60 -6.04
CA GLU A 68 -1.63 20.65 -6.51
C GLU A 68 -3.08 20.42 -6.08
N ILE A 69 -3.77 21.50 -5.67
CA ILE A 69 -5.19 21.45 -5.31
C ILE A 69 -6.02 22.46 -6.11
N ASP A 70 -7.26 22.08 -6.49
CA ASP A 70 -8.20 22.98 -7.16
C ASP A 70 -8.97 23.85 -6.17
N CYS A 71 -8.41 25.01 -5.85
CA CYS A 71 -9.08 25.95 -4.96
C CYS A 71 -10.29 26.71 -5.53
N GLY A 72 -10.68 26.45 -6.78
CA GLY A 72 -11.77 27.18 -7.41
C GLY A 72 -11.44 28.67 -7.68
N THR A 73 -12.23 29.29 -8.55
CA THR A 73 -12.38 30.76 -8.64
C THR A 73 -13.84 31.17 -8.55
N LEU A 74 -14.74 30.21 -8.31
CA LEU A 74 -16.18 30.35 -8.38
C LEU A 74 -16.77 29.91 -7.04
N THR A 75 -17.80 30.64 -6.61
CA THR A 75 -18.42 30.61 -5.29
C THR A 75 -19.05 29.28 -4.88
N ASP A 76 -19.21 28.34 -5.83
CA ASP A 76 -20.02 27.13 -5.64
C ASP A 76 -19.27 25.82 -5.96
N ALA A 77 -17.97 25.88 -6.24
CA ALA A 77 -17.15 24.70 -6.49
C ALA A 77 -16.50 24.18 -5.19
N PRO A 78 -16.27 22.86 -5.08
CA PRO A 78 -15.58 22.30 -3.93
C PRO A 78 -14.19 22.92 -3.76
N ARG A 79 -13.81 23.27 -2.52
CA ARG A 79 -12.64 24.10 -2.20
C ARG A 79 -11.31 23.33 -2.28
N GLY A 80 -11.16 22.41 -3.23
CA GLY A 80 -9.94 21.61 -3.44
C GLY A 80 -9.72 20.51 -2.41
N ARG A 81 -10.73 20.20 -1.57
CA ARG A 81 -10.63 19.15 -0.54
C ARG A 81 -10.67 17.74 -1.13
N GLU A 82 -11.26 17.62 -2.31
CA GLU A 82 -11.39 16.42 -3.10
C GLU A 82 -10.03 15.91 -3.56
N ASP A 83 -9.07 16.82 -3.69
CA ASP A 83 -7.68 16.49 -4.01
C ASP A 83 -6.90 16.04 -2.77
N PHE A 84 -7.44 16.01 -1.55
CA PHE A 84 -6.63 15.65 -0.37
C PHE A 84 -6.28 14.16 -0.34
N ILE A 85 -5.03 13.86 0.02
CA ILE A 85 -4.59 12.50 0.34
C ILE A 85 -5.32 12.03 1.59
N ALA A 86 -5.83 10.81 1.57
CA ALA A 86 -6.54 10.20 2.69
C ALA A 86 -6.11 8.75 2.92
N ALA A 87 -6.44 8.21 4.10
CA ALA A 87 -6.52 6.76 4.27
C ALA A 87 -7.72 6.21 3.49
N VAL A 88 -7.68 4.96 3.01
CA VAL A 88 -8.80 4.32 2.30
C VAL A 88 -10.03 4.11 3.19
N ASP A 89 -9.83 4.06 4.51
CA ASP A 89 -10.84 3.88 5.56
C ASP A 89 -11.01 5.15 6.39
N PHE A 90 -10.90 6.32 5.76
CA PHE A 90 -11.00 7.61 6.44
C PHE A 90 -12.34 7.81 7.18
N ASP A 91 -13.37 7.05 6.82
CA ASP A 91 -14.69 7.02 7.43
C ASP A 91 -14.89 5.87 8.45
N GLY A 92 -13.87 5.04 8.66
CA GLY A 92 -13.84 3.96 9.64
C GLY A 92 -14.22 2.58 9.11
N ASP A 93 -14.42 2.39 7.80
CA ASP A 93 -14.62 1.07 7.21
C ASP A 93 -13.79 0.84 5.93
N LEU A 94 -13.71 -0.40 5.44
CA LEU A 94 -12.99 -0.76 4.21
C LEU A 94 -13.96 -1.02 3.05
N ARG A 95 -15.00 -0.21 2.92
CA ARG A 95 -15.93 -0.24 1.79
C ARG A 95 -15.60 0.91 0.87
N ALA A 96 -15.17 0.60 -0.34
CA ALA A 96 -14.73 1.64 -1.26
C ALA A 96 -15.88 2.33 -2.00
N ASN A 97 -17.07 1.72 -2.01
CA ASN A 97 -18.21 2.13 -2.82
C ASN A 97 -19.14 3.17 -2.16
N ASN A 98 -18.69 3.78 -1.06
CA ASN A 98 -19.37 4.89 -0.37
C ASN A 98 -18.41 6.07 -0.07
N ASN A 99 -17.15 5.97 -0.49
CA ASN A 99 -16.09 6.93 -0.18
C ASN A 99 -16.35 8.27 -0.85
N TRP A 100 -17.02 8.29 -2.00
CA TRP A 100 -17.45 9.52 -2.64
C TRP A 100 -18.39 10.29 -1.72
N GLU A 101 -19.48 9.69 -1.24
CA GLU A 101 -20.45 10.35 -0.35
C GLU A 101 -19.90 10.69 1.03
N ASN A 102 -18.96 9.88 1.52
CA ASN A 102 -18.40 10.03 2.85
C ASN A 102 -17.28 11.07 2.90
N GLN A 103 -16.52 11.28 1.82
CA GLN A 103 -15.44 12.27 1.76
C GLN A 103 -15.79 13.62 2.43
N PRO A 104 -16.94 14.30 2.18
CA PRO A 104 -17.23 15.59 2.78
C PRO A 104 -17.60 15.55 4.27
N ARG A 105 -17.75 14.37 4.88
CA ARG A 105 -18.27 14.17 6.24
C ARG A 105 -17.19 13.80 7.26
N PHE A 106 -16.04 13.34 6.81
CA PHE A 106 -14.98 12.79 7.66
C PHE A 106 -13.64 13.49 7.41
N PRO A 107 -12.77 13.64 8.43
CA PRO A 107 -11.45 14.23 8.25
C PRO A 107 -10.56 13.42 7.29
N LEU A 108 -9.83 14.10 6.42
CA LEU A 108 -8.90 13.46 5.49
C LEU A 108 -7.48 13.58 6.02
N LEU A 109 -7.08 12.60 6.84
CA LEU A 109 -5.73 12.51 7.39
C LEU A 109 -4.83 11.76 6.40
N PRO A 110 -3.72 12.36 5.95
CA PRO A 110 -2.93 11.80 4.86
C PRO A 110 -2.16 10.54 5.28
N VAL A 111 -2.28 9.49 4.47
CA VAL A 111 -1.57 8.22 4.60
C VAL A 111 -0.97 7.84 3.25
N LEU A 112 0.28 7.40 3.26
CA LEU A 112 0.90 6.73 2.14
C LEU A 112 1.01 5.24 2.46
N TYR A 113 0.55 4.39 1.56
CA TYR A 113 0.68 2.95 1.70
C TYR A 113 2.02 2.50 1.14
N PHE A 114 2.75 1.62 1.82
CA PHE A 114 4.08 1.20 1.38
C PHE A 114 4.24 -0.32 1.28
N SER A 115 5.13 -0.76 0.39
CA SER A 115 5.62 -2.14 0.32
C SER A 115 7.12 -2.14 0.13
N VAL A 116 7.85 -2.88 0.96
CA VAL A 116 9.30 -3.06 0.85
C VAL A 116 9.59 -4.45 0.27
N ILE A 117 10.41 -4.48 -0.77
CA ILE A 117 11.06 -5.69 -1.29
C ILE A 117 12.57 -5.45 -1.23
N GLU A 118 13.32 -6.47 -0.83
CA GLU A 118 14.77 -6.39 -0.68
C GLU A 118 15.45 -7.53 -1.45
N THR A 119 16.54 -7.17 -2.14
CA THR A 119 17.49 -8.12 -2.74
C THR A 119 18.85 -7.99 -2.05
N ASP A 120 19.79 -8.86 -2.41
CA ASP A 120 21.16 -8.74 -1.90
C ASP A 120 21.78 -7.34 -2.15
N THR A 121 21.34 -6.62 -3.20
CA THR A 121 21.94 -5.34 -3.59
C THR A 121 21.01 -4.12 -3.55
N HIS A 122 19.68 -4.28 -3.46
CA HIS A 122 18.75 -3.15 -3.52
C HIS A 122 17.57 -3.28 -2.55
N PHE A 123 17.10 -2.12 -2.08
CA PHE A 123 15.71 -1.96 -1.65
C PHE A 123 14.86 -1.49 -2.82
N ILE A 124 13.68 -2.05 -2.96
CA ILE A 124 12.68 -1.70 -3.96
C ILE A 124 11.40 -1.40 -3.18
N ILE A 125 11.00 -0.14 -3.17
CA ILE A 125 9.97 0.36 -2.26
C ILE A 125 8.87 1.00 -3.08
N SER A 126 7.68 0.42 -3.02
CA SER A 126 6.48 1.01 -3.61
C SER A 126 5.78 1.87 -2.57
N TYR A 127 5.31 3.04 -2.98
CA TYR A 127 4.30 3.80 -2.25
C TYR A 127 3.06 3.98 -3.13
N SER A 128 1.89 3.92 -2.51
CA SER A 128 0.60 4.14 -3.15
C SER A 128 -0.15 5.22 -2.40
N ILE A 129 -0.68 6.18 -3.15
CA ILE A 129 -1.26 7.41 -2.62
C ILE A 129 -2.73 7.42 -2.98
N TYR A 130 -3.61 7.51 -1.99
CA TYR A 130 -5.05 7.39 -2.16
C TYR A 130 -5.76 8.74 -2.05
N HIS A 131 -6.73 8.93 -2.94
CA HIS A 131 -7.68 10.03 -2.94
C HIS A 131 -9.10 9.45 -2.96
N PRO A 132 -10.06 9.98 -2.18
CA PRO A 132 -11.43 9.46 -2.19
C PRO A 132 -12.16 9.62 -3.53
N ARG A 133 -11.68 10.51 -4.42
CA ARG A 133 -12.35 10.88 -5.68
C ARG A 133 -11.31 11.28 -6.74
N ASP A 134 -11.42 10.78 -7.97
CA ASP A 134 -10.96 11.50 -9.18
C ASP A 134 -12.15 12.30 -9.70
N TRP A 135 -12.00 13.61 -9.82
CA TRP A 135 -13.13 14.52 -10.01
C TRP A 135 -12.83 15.61 -11.04
N SER A 136 -13.87 16.24 -11.58
CA SER A 136 -13.73 17.35 -12.51
C SER A 136 -14.73 18.47 -12.19
N ARG A 137 -14.54 19.65 -12.79
CA ARG A 137 -15.52 20.75 -12.67
C ARG A 137 -16.74 20.56 -13.58
N ALA A 138 -16.61 19.71 -14.60
CA ALA A 138 -17.66 19.47 -15.57
C ALA A 138 -18.39 18.19 -15.18
N ALA A 139 -19.49 18.33 -14.44
CA ALA A 139 -20.38 17.23 -14.14
C ALA A 139 -20.73 16.49 -15.45
N ALA A 140 -20.58 15.16 -15.45
CA ALA A 140 -20.70 14.27 -16.61
C ALA A 140 -19.47 14.15 -17.53
N SER A 141 -18.27 14.50 -17.07
CA SER A 141 -17.07 13.95 -17.71
C SER A 141 -16.94 12.46 -17.37
N TYR A 142 -16.77 11.60 -18.37
CA TYR A 142 -16.54 10.15 -18.20
C TYR A 142 -15.17 9.83 -17.58
N THR A 143 -14.51 10.83 -17.01
CA THR A 143 -13.19 10.76 -16.41
C THR A 143 -13.26 10.67 -14.90
N GLU A 144 -14.34 11.17 -14.27
CA GLU A 144 -14.52 11.12 -12.81
C GLU A 144 -14.78 9.69 -12.33
N HIS A 145 -14.33 9.38 -11.11
CA HIS A 145 -14.68 8.15 -10.44
C HIS A 145 -14.45 8.23 -8.93
N GLU A 146 -15.20 7.41 -8.22
CA GLU A 146 -14.94 7.09 -6.82
C GLU A 146 -13.65 6.31 -6.67
N ASN A 147 -12.88 6.67 -5.64
CA ASN A 147 -11.55 6.17 -5.36
C ASN A 147 -10.55 6.51 -6.47
N ASP A 148 -9.38 6.94 -6.05
CA ASP A 148 -8.24 7.04 -6.95
C ASP A 148 -6.98 6.68 -6.17
N MET A 149 -6.12 5.89 -6.79
CA MET A 149 -4.84 5.53 -6.18
C MET A 149 -3.78 5.44 -7.25
N GLU A 150 -2.73 6.21 -7.03
CA GLU A 150 -1.61 6.31 -7.95
C GLU A 150 -0.34 5.79 -7.26
N ASN A 151 0.54 5.18 -8.06
CA ASN A 151 1.68 4.44 -7.54
C ASN A 151 3.01 5.12 -7.89
N VAL A 152 3.94 5.04 -6.94
CA VAL A 152 5.35 5.40 -7.12
C VAL A 152 6.21 4.24 -6.65
N GLN A 153 7.28 3.93 -7.37
CA GLN A 153 8.24 2.91 -6.95
C GLN A 153 9.66 3.46 -7.00
N LEU A 154 10.35 3.36 -5.87
CA LEU A 154 11.72 3.79 -5.69
C LEU A 154 12.64 2.57 -5.67
N VAL A 155 13.79 2.68 -6.32
CA VAL A 155 14.87 1.70 -6.24
C VAL A 155 16.08 2.37 -5.58
N ALA A 156 16.55 1.79 -4.47
CA ALA A 156 17.74 2.23 -3.76
C ALA A 156 18.80 1.12 -3.74
N GLU A 157 20.01 1.45 -4.19
CA GLU A 157 21.18 0.59 -4.07
C GLU A 157 21.62 0.54 -2.61
N LYS A 158 21.87 -0.67 -2.08
CA LYS A 158 22.44 -0.88 -0.75
C LYS A 158 23.95 -0.58 -0.77
N SER A 159 24.30 0.70 -0.92
CA SER A 159 25.67 1.19 -0.78
C SER A 159 25.83 1.98 0.52
N GLY A 160 26.88 1.68 1.30
CA GLY A 160 27.12 2.35 2.59
C GLY A 160 26.07 2.05 3.67
N ALA A 161 25.96 2.93 4.67
CA ALA A 161 25.03 2.77 5.79
C ALA A 161 23.57 3.10 5.44
N ASP A 162 23.34 3.98 4.46
CA ASP A 162 22.02 4.59 4.20
C ASP A 162 21.42 4.25 2.84
N GLY A 163 22.15 3.53 1.97
CA GLY A 163 21.74 3.24 0.59
C GLY A 163 21.59 4.51 -0.27
N ALA A 164 21.58 4.34 -1.59
CA ALA A 164 21.48 5.45 -2.54
C ALA A 164 20.33 5.23 -3.52
N VAL A 165 19.38 6.17 -3.55
CA VAL A 165 18.29 6.16 -4.54
C VAL A 165 18.87 6.25 -5.95
N CYS A 166 18.52 5.33 -6.84
CA CYS A 166 19.07 5.27 -8.19
C CYS A 166 18.02 5.40 -9.30
N LEU A 167 16.76 5.07 -9.01
CA LEU A 167 15.66 5.12 -9.99
C LEU A 167 14.33 5.37 -9.27
N LEU A 168 13.46 6.14 -9.92
CA LEU A 168 12.08 6.39 -9.54
C LEU A 168 11.16 6.06 -10.71
N LEU A 169 10.11 5.29 -10.46
CA LEU A 169 8.98 5.06 -11.34
C LEU A 169 7.81 5.88 -10.77
N THR A 170 7.19 6.74 -11.59
CA THR A 170 5.94 7.43 -11.22
C THR A 170 4.83 7.03 -12.18
N GLN A 171 3.64 6.76 -11.65
CA GLN A 171 2.45 6.48 -12.44
C GLN A 171 1.62 7.76 -12.62
N SER A 172 1.24 8.06 -13.86
CA SER A 172 0.31 9.13 -14.17
C SER A 172 -0.81 8.60 -15.06
N HIS A 173 -2.00 8.47 -14.48
CA HIS A 173 -3.17 7.87 -15.11
C HIS A 173 -2.90 6.44 -15.60
N ILE A 174 -2.55 6.27 -16.88
CA ILE A 174 -2.36 4.97 -17.52
C ILE A 174 -0.91 4.66 -17.87
N GLU A 175 0.01 5.61 -17.68
CA GLU A 175 1.40 5.51 -18.11
C GLU A 175 2.36 5.61 -16.93
N SER A 176 3.52 4.95 -17.08
CA SER A 176 4.63 5.06 -16.13
C SER A 176 5.78 5.84 -16.74
N ALA A 177 6.38 6.72 -15.94
CA ALA A 177 7.59 7.46 -16.28
C ALA A 177 8.74 7.08 -15.34
N PHE A 178 9.97 7.24 -15.82
CA PHE A 178 11.18 6.90 -15.07
C PHE A 178 12.10 8.11 -14.94
N THR A 179 12.62 8.32 -13.74
CA THR A 179 13.62 9.35 -13.44
C THR A 179 14.78 8.75 -12.67
N THR A 180 16.01 9.10 -13.02
CA THR A 180 17.23 8.66 -12.32
C THR A 180 17.91 9.84 -11.65
N THR A 181 18.94 9.56 -10.86
CA THR A 181 19.80 10.57 -10.21
C THR A 181 20.24 11.68 -11.17
N PRO A 182 20.58 12.89 -10.67
CA PRO A 182 21.10 13.98 -11.51
C PRO A 182 22.29 13.59 -12.40
N ALA A 183 23.11 12.63 -11.97
CA ALA A 183 24.23 12.11 -12.77
C ALA A 183 23.81 11.15 -13.91
N GLY A 184 22.53 10.86 -14.09
CA GLY A 184 22.03 10.08 -15.23
C GLY A 184 22.53 8.63 -15.26
N ARG A 185 22.78 8.01 -14.10
CA ARG A 185 23.54 6.75 -14.04
C ARG A 185 22.77 5.51 -14.48
N VAL A 186 21.46 5.44 -14.26
CA VAL A 186 20.61 4.33 -14.73
C VAL A 186 20.12 4.68 -16.14
N ARG A 187 20.29 3.76 -17.09
CA ARG A 187 19.89 3.95 -18.48
C ARG A 187 18.73 3.04 -18.83
N GLY A 188 17.74 3.57 -19.55
CA GLY A 188 16.70 2.74 -20.16
C GLY A 188 17.26 1.98 -21.36
N ARG A 189 16.82 0.74 -21.54
CA ARG A 189 17.03 -0.05 -22.76
C ARG A 189 16.05 0.39 -23.84
N GLU A 190 16.16 -0.22 -25.04
CA GLU A 190 15.41 0.16 -26.23
C GLU A 190 13.92 0.47 -25.94
N GLY A 191 13.51 1.70 -26.26
CA GLY A 191 12.15 2.20 -26.07
C GLY A 191 11.83 2.79 -24.68
N ILE A 192 12.71 2.63 -23.69
CA ILE A 192 12.50 3.12 -22.33
C ILE A 192 13.22 4.46 -22.13
N GLN A 193 12.43 5.52 -21.96
CA GLN A 193 12.96 6.84 -21.62
C GLN A 193 13.18 6.96 -20.11
N VAL A 194 14.35 7.48 -19.73
CA VAL A 194 14.68 7.80 -18.34
C VAL A 194 15.12 9.25 -18.29
N ALA A 195 14.36 10.08 -17.57
CA ALA A 195 14.73 11.46 -17.32
C ALA A 195 15.89 11.51 -16.30
N PRO A 196 16.90 12.36 -16.50
CA PRO A 196 17.81 12.72 -15.43
C PRO A 196 17.09 13.58 -14.38
N ASP A 197 17.77 13.90 -13.28
CA ASP A 197 17.39 14.97 -12.34
C ASP A 197 16.34 14.61 -11.27
N LEU A 198 16.54 13.52 -10.53
CA LEU A 198 15.89 13.40 -9.22
C LEU A 198 16.29 14.54 -8.28
N GLU A 199 15.30 15.16 -7.66
CA GLU A 199 15.49 16.13 -6.58
C GLU A 199 15.29 15.48 -5.22
N PHE A 200 16.14 15.87 -4.26
CA PHE A 200 16.14 15.33 -2.91
C PHE A 200 15.73 16.38 -1.89
N PHE A 201 15.09 15.93 -0.82
CA PHE A 201 14.58 16.76 0.27
C PHE A 201 14.98 16.17 1.63
N ASP A 202 14.99 17.00 2.67
CA ASP A 202 15.08 16.55 4.06
C ASP A 202 13.68 16.29 4.67
N ASP A 203 13.64 15.77 5.91
CA ASP A 203 12.39 15.51 6.66
C ASP A 203 11.51 16.77 6.86
N THR A 204 12.07 17.97 6.65
CA THR A 204 11.34 19.24 6.76
C THR A 204 10.81 19.74 5.42
N GLY A 205 11.06 19.00 4.34
CA GLY A 205 10.68 19.38 2.99
C GLY A 205 11.59 20.45 2.36
N ARG A 206 12.82 20.62 2.87
CA ARG A 206 13.82 21.50 2.23
C ARG A 206 14.66 20.72 1.23
N ARG A 207 14.89 21.29 0.06
CA ARG A 207 15.73 20.74 -1.00
C ARG A 207 17.17 20.60 -0.50
N VAL A 208 17.77 19.44 -0.75
CA VAL A 208 19.16 19.11 -0.43
C VAL A 208 19.88 18.56 -1.66
N GLN A 209 21.20 18.62 -1.66
CA GLN A 209 22.02 18.12 -2.79
C GLN A 209 22.03 16.60 -2.88
N ALA A 210 21.90 15.92 -1.74
CA ALA A 210 21.85 14.47 -1.63
C ALA A 210 20.99 14.09 -0.42
N GLY A 211 20.23 13.02 -0.55
CA GLY A 211 19.33 12.52 0.47
C GLY A 211 18.61 11.26 -0.01
N THR A 212 17.65 10.81 0.79
CA THR A 212 16.86 9.60 0.51
C THR A 212 15.40 9.91 0.18
N HIS A 213 14.89 11.09 0.57
CA HIS A 213 13.55 11.53 0.22
C HIS A 213 13.56 12.20 -1.15
N VAL A 214 13.00 11.52 -2.15
CA VAL A 214 12.77 12.11 -3.48
C VAL A 214 11.56 13.05 -3.45
N GLY A 215 11.60 14.11 -4.26
CA GLY A 215 10.44 14.96 -4.49
C GLY A 215 9.53 14.42 -5.59
N ILE A 216 8.23 14.30 -5.30
CA ILE A 216 7.21 14.01 -6.30
C ILE A 216 6.15 15.11 -6.35
N PHE A 217 5.53 15.27 -7.51
CA PHE A 217 4.43 16.18 -7.75
C PHE A 217 3.17 15.40 -8.09
N ILE A 218 2.04 15.76 -7.50
CA ILE A 218 0.72 15.18 -7.78
C ILE A 218 -0.14 16.28 -8.38
N GLU A 219 -0.68 16.04 -9.57
CA GLU A 219 -1.65 16.97 -10.15
C GLU A 219 -2.99 16.94 -9.41
N ARG A 220 -3.70 18.06 -9.38
CA ARG A 220 -5.09 18.05 -8.92
C ARG A 220 -5.95 17.18 -9.83
N LYS A 221 -7.05 16.66 -9.30
CA LYS A 221 -8.11 15.93 -10.02
C LYS A 221 -7.73 14.54 -10.46
N GLY A 222 -7.02 14.40 -11.57
CA GLY A 222 -6.69 13.07 -12.08
C GLY A 222 -5.48 12.43 -11.39
N HIS A 223 -4.93 13.09 -10.37
CA HIS A 223 -3.87 12.67 -9.44
C HIS A 223 -2.59 12.04 -10.02
N GLY A 224 -2.35 12.17 -11.32
CA GLY A 224 -1.13 11.68 -11.93
C GLY A 224 0.14 12.16 -11.21
N ILE A 225 1.05 11.22 -10.94
CA ILE A 225 2.29 11.45 -10.22
C ILE A 225 3.44 11.71 -11.20
N PHE A 226 4.23 12.74 -10.90
CA PHE A 226 5.39 13.17 -11.67
C PHE A 226 6.60 13.37 -10.77
N SER A 227 7.81 13.24 -11.33
CA SER A 227 9.03 13.66 -10.64
C SER A 227 9.15 15.19 -10.65
N ILE A 228 9.57 15.79 -9.53
CA ILE A 228 9.73 17.25 -9.42
C ILE A 228 10.85 17.82 -10.28
N GLY A 229 11.88 17.04 -10.56
CA GLY A 229 12.98 17.49 -11.41
C GLY A 229 12.75 17.27 -12.92
N ASP A 230 11.57 16.80 -13.33
CA ASP A 230 11.24 16.75 -14.76
C ASP A 230 10.82 18.14 -15.27
N GLU A 231 11.83 18.96 -15.63
CA GLU A 231 11.64 20.34 -16.12
C GLU A 231 10.77 20.44 -17.40
N ARG A 232 10.57 19.32 -18.10
CA ARG A 232 9.68 19.27 -19.27
C ARG A 232 8.21 19.43 -18.85
N LYS A 233 7.89 19.08 -17.60
CA LYS A 233 6.54 19.07 -17.03
C LYS A 233 6.34 20.19 -16.00
N LEU A 234 7.38 20.52 -15.24
CA LEU A 234 7.30 21.41 -14.08
C LEU A 234 8.35 22.51 -14.12
N ALA A 235 8.00 23.70 -13.62
CA ALA A 235 8.94 24.77 -13.35
C ALA A 235 8.87 25.11 -11.85
N CYS A 236 10.01 24.98 -11.18
CA CYS A 236 10.16 25.09 -9.74
C CYS A 236 11.05 26.30 -9.39
N SER A 237 10.65 27.09 -8.39
CA SER A 237 11.49 28.15 -7.81
C SER A 237 11.70 27.90 -6.33
N TYR A 238 12.95 28.05 -5.90
CA TYR A 238 13.38 27.80 -4.53
C TYR A 238 13.94 29.07 -3.88
N GLN A 239 13.62 29.27 -2.59
CA GLN A 239 14.23 30.28 -1.74
C GLN A 239 14.74 29.61 -0.46
N ASP A 240 16.04 29.74 -0.18
CA ASP A 240 16.70 29.10 0.97
C ASP A 240 16.40 27.59 1.09
N GLY A 241 16.42 26.91 -0.06
CA GLY A 241 16.12 25.47 -0.17
C GLY A 241 14.63 25.10 -0.05
N ARG A 242 13.74 26.05 0.25
CA ARG A 242 12.29 25.79 0.25
C ARG A 242 11.70 26.08 -1.11
N LEU A 243 10.84 25.17 -1.59
CA LEU A 243 10.02 25.45 -2.75
C LEU A 243 9.07 26.60 -2.39
N VAL A 244 9.09 27.66 -3.18
CA VAL A 244 8.21 28.84 -3.01
C VAL A 244 7.23 28.98 -4.16
N GLU A 245 7.54 28.36 -5.30
CA GLU A 245 6.66 28.35 -6.44
C GLU A 245 6.86 27.07 -7.24
N LEU A 246 5.75 26.45 -7.62
CA LEU A 246 5.71 25.37 -8.59
C LEU A 246 4.62 25.71 -9.60
N SER A 247 4.97 25.57 -10.87
CA SER A 247 4.05 25.78 -11.98
C SER A 247 4.12 24.62 -12.94
N LYS A 248 3.00 24.32 -13.57
CA LYS A 248 2.88 23.22 -14.52
C LYS A 248 2.66 23.76 -15.93
N ARG A 249 3.34 23.16 -16.90
CA ARG A 249 3.14 23.51 -18.31
C ARG A 249 1.94 22.76 -18.83
N ARG A 250 0.94 23.48 -19.32
CA ARG A 250 -0.20 22.84 -19.98
C ARG A 250 0.24 22.28 -21.32
N LEU A 251 -0.06 21.01 -21.61
CA LEU A 251 0.35 20.29 -22.83
C LEU A 251 -0.02 20.98 -24.17
N ALA A 252 -0.90 21.99 -24.15
CA ALA A 252 -1.31 22.77 -25.32
C ALA A 252 -1.11 24.29 -25.18
N SER A 253 -0.39 24.77 -24.14
CA SER A 253 -0.12 26.20 -23.94
C SER A 253 1.31 26.42 -23.45
N PRO A 254 2.05 27.42 -23.99
CA PRO A 254 3.35 27.81 -23.44
C PRO A 254 3.22 28.55 -22.10
N VAL A 255 2.00 28.80 -21.61
CA VAL A 255 1.76 29.49 -20.35
C VAL A 255 1.90 28.51 -19.19
N TRP A 256 2.74 28.89 -18.23
CA TRP A 256 2.85 28.25 -16.93
C TRP A 256 1.72 28.76 -16.03
N GLU A 257 0.93 27.83 -15.50
CA GLU A 257 -0.15 28.15 -14.58
C GLU A 257 0.32 27.84 -13.14
N LYS A 258 0.03 28.77 -12.22
CA LYS A 258 0.36 28.64 -10.79
C LYS A 258 -0.87 28.21 -10.02
N PHE A 259 -0.69 27.26 -9.12
CA PHE A 259 -1.77 26.72 -8.30
C PHE A 259 -1.33 26.56 -6.85
N PRO A 260 -2.28 26.58 -5.91
CA PRO A 260 -1.99 26.23 -4.53
C PRO A 260 -1.45 24.81 -4.44
N ILE A 261 -0.40 24.63 -3.65
CA ILE A 261 0.28 23.35 -3.41
C ILE A 261 0.21 23.02 -1.92
N ILE A 262 0.02 21.75 -1.60
CA ILE A 262 0.27 21.20 -0.27
C ILE A 262 1.57 20.42 -0.34
N GLN A 263 2.52 20.74 0.55
CA GLN A 263 3.72 19.94 0.74
C GLN A 263 3.48 18.95 1.87
N TYR A 264 3.49 17.65 1.55
CA TYR A 264 3.45 16.59 2.53
C TYR A 264 4.84 16.02 2.82
N VAL A 265 5.13 15.77 4.09
CA VAL A 265 6.41 15.24 4.58
C VAL A 265 6.19 13.99 5.43
N PRO A 266 7.11 13.01 5.42
CA PRO A 266 6.94 11.79 6.22
C PRO A 266 6.93 12.11 7.72
N SER A 267 5.90 11.64 8.43
CA SER A 267 5.81 11.78 9.88
C SER A 267 6.83 10.90 10.62
N ALA A 268 7.28 11.34 11.79
CA ALA A 268 8.36 10.68 12.51
C ALA A 268 7.96 9.31 13.10
N ASP A 269 6.74 9.22 13.60
CA ASP A 269 6.14 8.05 14.25
C ASP A 269 4.84 7.62 13.56
N GLY A 270 4.38 8.36 12.54
CA GLY A 270 3.10 8.13 11.88
C GLY A 270 1.89 8.57 12.71
N LEU A 271 2.11 9.22 13.86
CA LEU A 271 1.07 9.64 14.80
C LEU A 271 0.69 11.10 14.60
N ASP A 272 1.66 11.95 14.26
CA ASP A 272 1.40 13.33 13.90
C ASP A 272 0.78 13.38 12.49
N LYS A 273 -0.56 13.28 12.42
CA LYS A 273 -1.36 13.53 11.23
C LYS A 273 -2.22 14.76 11.46
N ARG A 274 -2.34 15.60 10.44
CA ARG A 274 -3.35 16.67 10.41
C ARG A 274 -3.94 16.78 9.02
N GLU A 275 -5.20 17.16 8.98
CA GLU A 275 -5.84 17.51 7.72
C GLU A 275 -5.17 18.78 7.15
N PRO A 276 -4.91 18.83 5.82
CA PRO A 276 -4.39 20.03 5.18
C PRO A 276 -5.35 21.22 5.30
N ARG A 277 -4.82 22.44 5.14
CA ARG A 277 -5.64 23.64 5.09
C ARG A 277 -6.22 23.80 3.69
N LEU A 278 -7.53 24.05 3.64
CA LEU A 278 -8.17 24.44 2.39
C LEU A 278 -7.65 25.80 1.94
N CYS A 279 -7.01 25.83 0.77
CA CYS A 279 -6.74 27.03 0.00
C CYS A 279 -6.18 28.19 0.82
N PRO A 280 -4.86 28.22 1.11
CA PRO A 280 -4.23 29.36 1.76
C PRO A 280 -4.66 30.64 1.03
N SER A 281 -5.09 31.64 1.80
CA SER A 281 -5.72 32.84 1.22
C SER A 281 -4.75 33.51 0.23
N ARG A 282 -5.24 33.94 -0.94
CA ARG A 282 -4.42 34.73 -1.90
C ARG A 282 -3.84 36.00 -1.27
N GLU A 283 -4.42 36.48 -0.18
CA GLU A 283 -3.97 37.65 0.58
C GLU A 283 -2.65 37.42 1.33
N GLU A 284 -2.30 36.17 1.68
CA GLU A 284 -1.05 35.84 2.38
C GLU A 284 0.15 35.64 1.44
N GLY A 285 -0.06 35.67 0.12
CA GLY A 285 1.01 35.50 -0.87
C GLY A 285 1.68 34.12 -0.88
N GLN A 286 1.26 33.20 -0.01
CA GLN A 286 1.76 31.82 0.03
C GLN A 286 0.92 30.93 -0.89
N THR A 287 1.56 30.41 -1.93
CA THR A 287 1.00 29.40 -2.83
C THR A 287 1.25 27.98 -2.35
N ILE A 288 1.99 27.79 -1.25
CA ILE A 288 2.40 26.47 -0.75
C ILE A 288 2.09 26.40 0.74
N GLU A 289 1.29 25.41 1.15
CA GLU A 289 1.21 24.99 2.56
C GLU A 289 2.38 24.05 2.85
N PRO A 290 3.35 24.44 3.70
CA PRO A 290 4.51 23.61 3.98
C PRO A 290 4.24 22.56 5.06
N GLY A 291 4.91 21.41 4.95
CA GLY A 291 5.11 20.47 6.04
C GLY A 291 3.83 19.87 6.65
N VAL A 292 2.88 19.43 5.83
CA VAL A 292 1.77 18.57 6.31
C VAL A 292 2.32 17.15 6.53
N PRO A 293 2.35 16.63 7.76
CA PRO A 293 2.88 15.30 8.01
C PRO A 293 1.89 14.22 7.53
N TYR A 294 2.42 13.14 6.93
CA TYR A 294 1.66 11.94 6.56
C TYR A 294 2.16 10.69 7.27
N ALA A 295 1.27 9.72 7.48
CA ALA A 295 1.64 8.43 8.05
C ALA A 295 1.94 7.37 6.98
N LEU A 296 2.61 6.29 7.39
CA LEU A 296 2.98 5.17 6.54
C LEU A 296 2.30 3.88 7.01
N GLU A 297 1.51 3.26 6.13
CA GLU A 297 0.83 1.98 6.40
C GLU A 297 1.28 0.88 5.43
N SER A 298 1.48 -0.33 5.92
CA SER A 298 1.95 -1.45 5.09
C SER A 298 0.85 -1.94 4.15
N ILE A 299 1.12 -1.97 2.84
CA ILE A 299 0.27 -2.61 1.82
C ILE A 299 0.03 -4.09 2.15
N TYR A 300 1.07 -4.77 2.66
CA TYR A 300 0.97 -6.19 2.99
C TYR A 300 -0.04 -6.43 4.13
N HIS A 301 0.11 -5.71 5.25
CA HIS A 301 -0.81 -5.86 6.38
C HIS A 301 -2.19 -5.29 6.08
N ARG A 302 -2.27 -4.14 5.41
CA ARG A 302 -3.53 -3.46 5.17
C ARG A 302 -4.38 -4.15 4.12
N PHE A 303 -3.77 -4.62 3.03
CA PHE A 303 -4.50 -5.14 1.88
C PHE A 303 -4.23 -6.62 1.65
N TRP A 304 -2.96 -7.03 1.58
CA TRP A 304 -2.63 -8.36 1.07
C TRP A 304 -3.18 -9.50 1.93
N ILE A 305 -3.10 -9.40 3.27
CA ILE A 305 -3.64 -10.42 4.18
C ILE A 305 -5.15 -10.61 3.96
N GLY A 306 -5.92 -9.52 3.94
CA GLY A 306 -7.37 -9.57 3.74
C GLY A 306 -7.77 -10.01 2.32
N ILE A 307 -6.96 -9.68 1.30
CA ILE A 307 -7.13 -10.20 -0.07
C ILE A 307 -6.94 -11.73 -0.08
N CYS A 308 -5.87 -12.24 0.53
CA CYS A 308 -5.62 -13.69 0.60
C CYS A 308 -6.69 -14.44 1.41
N ALA A 309 -7.28 -13.79 2.42
CA ALA A 309 -8.40 -14.33 3.19
C ALA A 309 -9.74 -14.27 2.45
N GLY A 310 -9.83 -13.58 1.31
CA GLY A 310 -11.07 -13.37 0.56
C GLY A 310 -12.01 -12.33 1.19
N GLU A 311 -11.51 -11.51 2.10
CA GLU A 311 -12.29 -10.56 2.89
C GLU A 311 -12.47 -9.23 2.17
N LEU A 312 -11.48 -8.81 1.36
CA LEU A 312 -11.45 -7.46 0.76
C LEU A 312 -11.93 -7.36 -0.69
N CYS A 313 -12.14 -8.49 -1.39
CA CYS A 313 -12.55 -8.49 -2.81
C CYS A 313 -14.02 -8.89 -3.01
N GLY A 314 -14.72 -8.17 -3.89
CA GLY A 314 -16.12 -8.41 -4.29
C GLY A 314 -17.05 -7.25 -3.89
N ASN A 315 -18.10 -7.02 -4.67
CA ASN A 315 -19.16 -6.03 -4.46
C ASN A 315 -19.51 -5.72 -2.98
N GLY A 316 -19.41 -4.44 -2.61
CA GLY A 316 -19.61 -3.91 -1.27
C GLY A 316 -18.39 -4.06 -0.34
N LYS A 317 -17.20 -4.26 -0.91
CA LYS A 317 -15.93 -4.38 -0.18
C LYS A 317 -14.95 -3.31 -0.66
N LEU A 318 -13.65 -3.54 -0.49
CA LEU A 318 -12.62 -2.56 -0.82
C LEU A 318 -12.24 -2.60 -2.30
N PHE A 319 -12.13 -3.81 -2.86
CA PHE A 319 -11.63 -4.01 -4.19
C PHE A 319 -12.59 -4.81 -5.06
N ASP A 320 -12.56 -4.49 -6.35
CA ASP A 320 -13.27 -5.21 -7.40
C ASP A 320 -12.42 -5.37 -8.67
N GLY A 321 -12.95 -6.17 -9.58
CA GLY A 321 -12.21 -6.66 -10.74
C GLY A 321 -11.00 -7.52 -10.37
N SER A 322 -10.39 -8.17 -11.35
CA SER A 322 -9.13 -8.83 -11.11
C SER A 322 -8.29 -9.02 -12.35
N PHE A 323 -7.00 -9.24 -12.13
CA PHE A 323 -6.08 -9.75 -13.13
C PHE A 323 -5.29 -10.95 -12.58
N ALA A 324 -4.70 -11.71 -13.49
CA ALA A 324 -3.78 -12.78 -13.15
C ALA A 324 -2.35 -12.31 -13.37
N TYR A 325 -1.46 -12.71 -12.48
CA TYR A 325 -0.03 -12.45 -12.59
C TYR A 325 0.74 -13.76 -12.54
N ARG A 326 1.50 -14.03 -13.60
CA ARG A 326 2.25 -15.28 -13.70
C ARG A 326 3.63 -15.03 -14.28
N ASP A 327 4.62 -15.58 -13.60
CA ASP A 327 5.98 -15.72 -14.10
C ASP A 327 6.65 -16.99 -13.52
N GLU A 328 7.98 -17.00 -13.45
CA GLU A 328 8.75 -18.13 -12.92
C GLU A 328 8.60 -18.33 -11.40
N LEU A 329 8.36 -17.25 -10.64
CA LEU A 329 8.25 -17.26 -9.18
C LEU A 329 6.80 -17.16 -8.69
N PHE A 330 5.91 -16.61 -9.50
CA PHE A 330 4.53 -16.28 -9.16
C PHE A 330 3.52 -16.99 -10.05
N ASP A 331 2.43 -17.47 -9.45
CA ASP A 331 1.22 -17.92 -10.15
C ASP A 331 0.00 -17.41 -9.38
N LEU A 332 -0.14 -16.09 -9.34
CA LEU A 332 -1.15 -15.39 -8.58
C LEU A 332 -2.41 -15.20 -9.44
N LYS A 333 -3.54 -15.61 -8.90
CA LYS A 333 -4.85 -15.47 -9.53
C LYS A 333 -5.69 -14.51 -8.70
N ASN A 334 -6.60 -13.81 -9.36
CA ASN A 334 -7.57 -12.93 -8.71
C ASN A 334 -6.92 -11.77 -7.93
N ILE A 335 -5.82 -11.19 -8.44
CA ILE A 335 -5.26 -9.98 -7.85
C ILE A 335 -6.24 -8.85 -8.14
N PRO A 336 -6.69 -8.08 -7.13
CA PRO A 336 -7.63 -6.99 -7.36
C PRO A 336 -7.04 -5.96 -8.31
N ARG A 337 -7.84 -5.56 -9.30
CA ARG A 337 -7.40 -4.58 -10.30
C ARG A 337 -7.78 -3.16 -9.89
N HIS A 338 -8.93 -3.01 -9.26
CA HIS A 338 -9.52 -1.71 -8.97
C HIS A 338 -10.12 -1.66 -7.56
N PHE A 339 -10.31 -0.45 -7.04
CA PHE A 339 -11.21 -0.21 -5.92
C PHE A 339 -12.66 -0.39 -6.38
N ASP A 340 -13.50 -0.91 -5.49
CA ASP A 340 -14.94 -1.07 -5.72
C ASP A 340 -15.63 0.30 -5.69
N GLY A 341 -16.02 0.83 -6.85
CA GLY A 341 -16.54 2.20 -6.99
C GLY A 341 -17.86 2.25 -7.75
N ASP A 342 -18.94 2.54 -7.03
CA ASP A 342 -20.31 2.55 -7.58
C ASP A 342 -20.66 3.87 -8.28
N ASN A 343 -19.89 4.93 -8.01
CA ASN A 343 -20.19 6.28 -8.44
C ASN A 343 -19.32 6.79 -9.59
N HIS A 344 -19.95 7.59 -10.48
CA HIS A 344 -19.33 8.40 -11.55
C HIS A 344 -18.49 7.66 -12.62
N SER A 345 -18.29 6.36 -12.45
CA SER A 345 -17.72 5.36 -13.38
C SER A 345 -18.36 5.29 -14.79
N GLY A 346 -19.38 6.07 -15.11
CA GLY A 346 -20.05 6.06 -16.41
C GLY A 346 -20.65 4.69 -16.81
N PRO A 347 -21.36 4.60 -17.95
CA PRO A 347 -21.97 3.34 -18.40
C PRO A 347 -20.95 2.30 -18.92
N PHE A 348 -19.67 2.68 -19.11
CA PHE A 348 -18.63 1.85 -19.72
C PHE A 348 -17.31 1.77 -18.93
N LYS A 349 -17.19 2.42 -17.76
CA LYS A 349 -15.93 2.51 -16.98
C LYS A 349 -16.16 2.20 -15.50
N LYS A 350 -16.71 1.03 -15.18
CA LYS A 350 -16.81 0.54 -13.79
C LYS A 350 -15.42 0.38 -13.19
N ASP A 351 -15.23 0.88 -11.98
CA ASP A 351 -14.05 0.67 -11.13
C ASP A 351 -12.75 1.17 -11.77
N ALA A 352 -12.51 2.47 -11.68
CA ALA A 352 -11.35 3.10 -12.32
C ALA A 352 -10.19 3.39 -11.36
N GLY A 353 -10.43 3.49 -10.05
CA GLY A 353 -9.39 3.64 -9.04
C GLY A 353 -8.46 2.43 -9.05
N ILE A 354 -7.19 2.64 -9.38
CA ILE A 354 -6.21 1.57 -9.62
C ILE A 354 -5.77 0.96 -8.29
N SER A 355 -5.57 -0.36 -8.22
CA SER A 355 -5.04 -1.01 -7.02
C SER A 355 -3.52 -0.79 -6.85
N PRO A 356 -2.95 -0.94 -5.64
CA PRO A 356 -1.52 -0.76 -5.41
C PRO A 356 -0.64 -1.80 -6.13
N PHE A 357 -1.25 -2.89 -6.60
CA PHE A 357 -0.57 -4.01 -7.27
C PHE A 357 -0.40 -3.79 -8.77
N ALA A 358 -1.13 -2.83 -9.35
CA ALA A 358 -1.21 -2.60 -10.78
C ALA A 358 -0.09 -1.66 -11.29
N ILE A 359 1.16 -2.00 -10.95
CA ILE A 359 2.36 -1.29 -11.42
C ILE A 359 2.92 -2.00 -12.67
N GLY A 360 2.98 -1.28 -13.79
CA GLY A 360 3.44 -1.76 -15.10
C GLY A 360 4.09 -0.63 -15.90
N LEU A 361 4.49 -0.88 -17.15
CA LEU A 361 4.84 0.23 -18.06
C LEU A 361 3.58 1.04 -18.44
N SER A 362 2.43 0.37 -18.47
CA SER A 362 1.10 0.96 -18.60
C SER A 362 0.06 0.06 -17.94
N LEU A 363 -1.16 0.56 -17.71
CA LEU A 363 -2.28 -0.26 -17.22
C LEU A 363 -2.83 -1.27 -18.24
N ALA A 364 -2.47 -1.12 -19.51
CA ALA A 364 -2.81 -2.05 -20.58
C ALA A 364 -1.74 -3.14 -20.77
N ASP A 365 -0.66 -3.10 -19.99
CA ASP A 365 0.45 -4.03 -20.11
C ASP A 365 0.00 -5.46 -19.81
N ALA A 366 0.34 -6.39 -20.71
CA ALA A 366 0.13 -7.83 -20.48
C ALA A 366 0.90 -8.34 -19.25
N GLN A 367 1.87 -7.56 -18.77
CA GLN A 367 2.72 -7.82 -17.63
C GLN A 367 2.39 -6.94 -16.40
N LEU A 368 1.16 -6.41 -16.31
CA LEU A 368 0.70 -5.65 -15.15
C LEU A 368 1.06 -6.35 -13.83
N GLY A 369 1.67 -5.62 -12.91
CA GLY A 369 2.14 -6.13 -11.61
C GLY A 369 3.58 -6.64 -11.61
N ASN A 370 4.27 -6.71 -12.76
CA ASN A 370 5.67 -7.16 -12.80
C ASN A 370 6.60 -6.34 -11.91
N PHE A 371 6.48 -5.01 -11.98
CA PHE A 371 7.25 -4.11 -11.12
C PHE A 371 6.86 -4.23 -9.65
N PHE A 372 5.63 -4.67 -9.32
CA PHE A 372 5.23 -4.84 -7.92
C PHE A 372 5.69 -6.18 -7.35
N PHE A 373 5.35 -7.30 -7.99
CA PHE A 373 5.56 -8.64 -7.43
C PHE A 373 6.97 -9.18 -7.67
N ASN A 374 7.54 -8.97 -8.87
CA ASN A 374 8.87 -9.49 -9.23
C ASN A 374 9.85 -8.42 -9.77
N PRO A 375 10.01 -7.27 -9.09
CA PRO A 375 10.82 -6.18 -9.61
C PRO A 375 12.29 -6.55 -9.83
N ALA A 376 12.87 -7.44 -9.03
CA ALA A 376 14.27 -7.83 -9.17
C ALA A 376 14.56 -8.50 -10.52
N TRP A 377 13.59 -9.20 -11.10
CA TRP A 377 13.70 -9.78 -12.44
C TRP A 377 13.19 -8.85 -13.55
N THR A 378 12.28 -7.92 -13.22
CA THR A 378 11.70 -6.98 -14.18
C THR A 378 12.69 -5.87 -14.54
N TYR A 379 13.23 -5.14 -13.57
CA TYR A 379 14.10 -4.00 -13.81
C TYR A 379 15.29 -4.28 -14.76
N PRO A 380 16.09 -5.35 -14.60
CA PRO A 380 17.24 -5.60 -15.48
C PRO A 380 16.85 -5.99 -16.91
N ARG A 381 15.56 -6.16 -17.23
CA ARG A 381 15.08 -6.33 -18.61
C ARG A 381 14.93 -5.00 -19.33
N TYR A 382 14.64 -3.93 -18.58
CA TYR A 382 14.32 -2.60 -19.11
C TYR A 382 15.41 -1.57 -18.84
N PHE A 383 16.33 -1.83 -17.92
CA PHE A 383 17.33 -0.86 -17.48
C PHE A 383 18.73 -1.47 -17.36
N ASP A 384 19.72 -0.65 -17.63
CA ASP A 384 21.12 -0.89 -17.32
C ASP A 384 21.51 -0.09 -16.08
N PHE A 385 21.87 -0.81 -15.02
CA PHE A 385 22.35 -0.23 -13.77
C PHE A 385 23.88 -0.14 -13.76
N PRO A 386 24.47 0.91 -13.18
CA PRO A 386 25.92 1.11 -13.15
C PRO A 386 26.65 0.12 -12.21
N GLY A 387 25.93 -0.43 -11.21
CA GLY A 387 26.45 -1.31 -10.18
C GLY A 387 25.86 -2.73 -10.25
N PRO A 388 26.25 -3.62 -9.32
CA PRO A 388 25.76 -5.00 -9.30
C PRO A 388 24.26 -5.06 -9.02
N TRP A 389 23.54 -5.80 -9.86
CA TRP A 389 22.11 -6.06 -9.69
C TRP A 389 21.88 -7.52 -9.28
N SER A 390 21.26 -7.74 -8.11
CA SER A 390 20.89 -9.08 -7.65
C SER A 390 19.42 -9.37 -7.94
N THR A 391 19.16 -10.55 -8.52
CA THR A 391 17.81 -11.13 -8.65
C THR A 391 17.43 -12.01 -7.46
N ARG A 392 18.32 -12.17 -6.47
CA ARG A 392 18.07 -12.95 -5.26
C ARG A 392 17.43 -12.06 -4.20
N TYR A 393 16.17 -12.37 -3.89
CA TYR A 393 15.43 -11.75 -2.80
C TYR A 393 16.00 -12.18 -1.44
N THR A 394 16.27 -11.20 -0.58
CA THR A 394 16.46 -11.39 0.87
C THR A 394 15.13 -11.21 1.61
N TYR A 395 14.22 -10.41 1.04
CA TYR A 395 12.86 -10.25 1.53
C TYR A 395 11.90 -9.90 0.37
N ASN A 396 10.83 -10.67 0.22
CA ASN A 396 9.68 -10.33 -0.63
C ASN A 396 8.42 -10.95 0.02
N PRO A 397 7.53 -10.14 0.61
CA PRO A 397 6.43 -10.66 1.41
C PRO A 397 5.37 -11.40 0.58
N TYR A 398 5.35 -11.21 -0.73
CA TYR A 398 4.38 -11.82 -1.64
C TYR A 398 4.81 -13.20 -2.14
N LEU A 399 6.05 -13.61 -1.91
CA LEU A 399 6.52 -14.97 -2.23
C LEU A 399 6.01 -16.01 -1.23
N TYR A 400 5.73 -15.60 0.01
CA TYR A 400 5.33 -16.52 1.08
C TYR A 400 3.84 -16.86 0.94
N GLY A 401 3.55 -18.14 0.67
CA GLY A 401 2.18 -18.63 0.42
C GLY A 401 1.94 -19.10 -1.01
N ASN A 402 2.89 -18.93 -1.92
CA ASN A 402 2.83 -19.56 -3.24
C ASN A 402 3.38 -21.00 -3.14
N GLU A 403 2.60 -22.01 -3.54
CA GLU A 403 3.01 -23.43 -3.49
C GLU A 403 4.29 -23.71 -4.30
N ARG A 404 4.68 -22.80 -5.21
CA ARG A 404 5.91 -22.91 -6.03
C ARG A 404 7.20 -22.48 -5.33
N THR A 405 7.13 -21.78 -4.20
CA THR A 405 8.30 -21.09 -3.61
C THR A 405 8.69 -21.65 -2.25
N THR A 406 8.45 -22.93 -1.95
CA THR A 406 9.30 -23.60 -0.94
C THR A 406 10.74 -23.53 -1.45
N PRO A 407 11.63 -22.76 -0.80
CA PRO A 407 13.04 -22.82 -1.14
C PRO A 407 13.49 -24.27 -0.94
N PRO A 408 14.50 -24.77 -1.67
CA PRO A 408 15.20 -25.96 -1.21
C PRO A 408 15.96 -25.56 0.06
N HIS A 409 15.27 -25.48 1.20
CA HIS A 409 15.91 -25.66 2.49
C HIS A 409 16.64 -27.00 2.39
N GLN A 410 17.92 -26.97 2.76
CA GLN A 410 18.84 -28.11 2.84
C GLN A 410 18.39 -29.15 3.88
N SER A 411 17.15 -29.64 3.77
CA SER A 411 16.57 -30.62 4.67
C SER A 411 15.51 -31.44 3.94
N SER A 412 15.89 -32.24 2.94
CA SER A 412 15.03 -33.36 2.52
C SER A 412 15.73 -34.63 2.07
N LEU A 413 17.08 -34.66 2.00
CA LEU A 413 17.77 -35.96 1.95
C LEU A 413 17.66 -36.68 3.32
N GLY A 414 17.80 -35.97 4.43
CA GLY A 414 17.73 -36.55 5.78
C GLY A 414 16.33 -37.04 6.18
N ALA A 415 15.28 -36.25 5.97
CA ALA A 415 13.93 -36.57 6.44
C ALA A 415 13.27 -37.72 5.65
N ARG A 416 13.53 -37.82 4.34
CA ARG A 416 13.04 -38.95 3.52
C ARG A 416 13.79 -40.25 3.83
N VAL A 417 15.09 -40.17 4.12
CA VAL A 417 15.90 -41.32 4.55
C VAL A 417 15.49 -41.77 5.97
N PHE A 418 15.26 -40.85 6.90
CA PHE A 418 14.78 -41.19 8.24
C PHE A 418 13.37 -41.80 8.25
N LYS A 419 12.43 -41.27 7.45
CA LYS A 419 11.10 -41.90 7.31
C LYS A 419 11.21 -43.31 6.70
N ARG A 420 12.07 -43.51 5.69
CA ARG A 420 12.28 -44.84 5.09
C ARG A 420 12.95 -45.81 6.07
N LEU A 421 13.94 -45.36 6.85
CA LEU A 421 14.60 -46.18 7.87
C LEU A 421 13.65 -46.53 9.03
N ALA A 422 12.80 -45.59 9.47
CA ALA A 422 11.81 -45.85 10.51
C ALA A 422 10.74 -46.85 10.05
N ILE A 423 10.28 -46.76 8.80
CA ILE A 423 9.35 -47.74 8.21
C ILE A 423 10.02 -49.12 8.07
N LEU A 424 11.29 -49.16 7.65
CA LEU A 424 12.05 -50.41 7.56
C LEU A 424 12.24 -51.05 8.94
N ALA A 425 12.58 -50.25 9.96
CA ALA A 425 12.74 -50.72 11.34
C ALA A 425 11.41 -51.26 11.91
N ALA A 426 10.29 -50.59 11.65
CA ALA A 426 8.96 -51.06 12.04
C ALA A 426 8.58 -52.39 11.34
N LEU A 427 8.87 -52.52 10.04
CA LEU A 427 8.66 -53.77 9.30
C LEU A 427 9.51 -54.92 9.83
N VAL A 428 10.78 -54.67 10.16
CA VAL A 428 11.65 -55.66 10.79
C VAL A 428 11.11 -56.07 12.15
N LEU A 429 10.63 -55.11 12.96
CA LEU A 429 10.03 -55.42 14.27
C LEU A 429 8.78 -56.29 14.14
N VAL A 430 7.91 -56.01 13.16
CA VAL A 430 6.71 -56.81 12.88
C VAL A 430 7.09 -58.22 12.42
N LEU A 431 8.10 -58.35 11.55
CA LEU A 431 8.58 -59.67 11.10
C LEU A 431 9.21 -60.47 12.24
N VAL A 432 9.96 -59.84 13.14
CA VAL A 432 10.51 -60.51 14.34
C VAL A 432 9.38 -60.96 15.27
N CYS A 433 8.38 -60.12 15.52
CA CYS A 433 7.22 -60.47 16.34
C CYS A 433 6.42 -61.64 15.75
N LEU A 434 6.20 -61.65 14.43
CA LEU A 434 5.54 -62.75 13.72
C LEU A 434 6.37 -64.05 13.77
N SER A 435 7.69 -63.94 13.68
CA SER A 435 8.61 -65.10 13.78
C SER A 435 8.57 -65.75 15.16
N VAL A 436 8.51 -64.93 16.22
CA VAL A 436 8.40 -65.39 17.61
C VAL A 436 7.04 -66.05 17.86
N THR A 437 5.93 -65.47 17.36
CA THR A 437 4.61 -66.09 17.49
C THR A 437 4.49 -67.40 16.70
N PHE A 438 5.13 -67.51 15.53
CA PHE A 438 5.12 -68.75 14.75
C PHE A 438 5.95 -69.86 15.41
N ARG A 439 7.09 -69.53 16.05
CA ARG A 439 7.86 -70.50 16.86
C ARG A 439 7.11 -70.95 18.11
N LEU A 440 6.37 -70.06 18.77
CA LEU A 440 5.54 -70.42 19.93
C LEU A 440 4.33 -71.29 19.56
N LYS A 441 3.77 -71.14 18.35
CA LYS A 441 2.68 -72.02 17.86
C LYS A 441 3.17 -73.41 17.42
N LYS A 442 4.38 -73.53 16.86
CA LYS A 442 4.95 -74.86 16.51
C LYS A 442 5.45 -75.67 17.72
N GLY A 443 5.68 -75.04 18.86
CA GLY A 443 6.10 -75.73 20.10
C GLY A 443 4.99 -76.45 20.88
N LYS A 444 3.71 -76.37 20.45
CA LYS A 444 2.57 -76.95 21.17
C LYS A 444 1.97 -78.23 20.55
N HIS A 445 2.63 -78.83 19.56
CA HIS A 445 2.27 -80.16 19.03
C HIS A 445 3.42 -81.17 19.16
N ALA A 446 3.93 -81.30 20.38
CA ALA A 446 4.67 -82.48 20.80
C ALA A 446 4.13 -82.93 22.17
N HIS A 447 3.84 -84.23 22.25
CA HIS A 447 3.45 -85.00 23.45
C HIS A 447 2.02 -84.89 23.99
N THR A 448 1.16 -85.76 23.46
CA THR A 448 0.39 -86.68 24.30
C THR A 448 0.50 -88.10 23.73
N ARG A 449 1.49 -88.86 24.22
CA ARG A 449 1.37 -90.32 24.35
C ARG A 449 0.91 -90.56 25.77
N HIS A 450 -0.05 -91.46 25.97
CA HIS A 450 -0.16 -92.26 27.20
C HIS A 450 -0.95 -93.55 26.89
N PRO A 451 -0.82 -94.56 27.76
CA PRO A 451 -0.56 -95.96 27.43
C PRO A 451 -1.75 -96.78 26.93
#